data_AF-A0A485CJD3-F1
#
_entry.id   AF-A0A485CJD3-F1
#
_cell.length_a   1.000
_cell.length_b   1.000
_cell.length_c   1.000
_cell.angle_alpha   90.00
_cell.angle_beta   90.00
_cell.angle_gamma   90.00
#
_symmetry.space_group_name_H-M   'P 1'
#
loop_
_entity.id
_entity.type
_entity.pdbx_description
1 polymer ?
#
loop_
_entity_poly.entity_id
_entity_poly.type
_entity_poly.pdbx_seq_one_letter_code
_entity_poly.pdbx_strand_id
1 'polypeptide(L)'
;MPGKFLRSVLIGLIVGGLLLAVMPSLRQWHLSTTTQYDSADESPASYNSAVRRAAPAVVNVYNRALNGTSHNQLTLGSGVIMDQRGYILTNKHVINDADQIIVALQDGRVF
;
A
#
# COMPACT_ATOMS: atom_id res chain seq x y z
N MET A 1 -71.66 -3.70 11.94
CA MET A 1 -70.89 -3.42 13.17
C MET A 1 -69.43 -2.97 12.88
N PRO A 2 -69.17 -1.92 12.06
CA PRO A 2 -67.78 -1.53 11.72
C PRO A 2 -67.11 -0.55 12.71
N GLY A 3 -67.88 0.15 13.56
CA GLY A 3 -67.35 1.25 14.39
C GLY A 3 -66.37 0.84 15.51
N LYS A 4 -66.35 -0.44 15.90
CA LYS A 4 -65.44 -0.94 16.95
C LYS A 4 -63.99 -1.05 16.45
N PHE A 5 -63.80 -1.44 15.19
CA PHE A 5 -62.49 -1.55 14.57
C PHE A 5 -61.84 -0.18 14.34
N LEU A 6 -62.65 0.82 13.95
CA LEU A 6 -62.16 2.17 13.71
C LEU A 6 -61.58 2.80 14.99
N ARG A 7 -62.19 2.53 16.16
CA ARG A 7 -61.70 3.02 17.45
C ARG A 7 -60.34 2.42 17.81
N SER A 8 -60.14 1.12 17.58
CA SER A 8 -58.86 0.46 17.87
C SER A 8 -57.72 0.95 16.98
N VAL A 9 -57.99 1.21 15.69
CA VAL A 9 -57.01 1.79 14.76
C VAL A 9 -56.61 3.19 15.19
N LEU A 10 -57.60 4.01 15.59
CA LEU A 10 -57.38 5.40 15.99
C LEU A 10 -56.56 5.50 17.28
N ILE A 11 -56.86 4.65 18.27
CA ILE A 11 -56.08 4.54 19.51
C ILE A 11 -54.65 4.08 19.20
N GLY A 12 -54.48 3.09 18.31
CA GLY A 12 -53.16 2.60 17.91
C GLY A 12 -52.29 3.69 17.26
N LEU A 13 -52.87 4.51 16.37
CA LEU A 13 -52.15 5.62 15.74
C LEU A 13 -51.77 6.72 16.73
N ILE A 14 -52.64 7.05 17.67
CA ILE A 14 -52.35 8.05 18.71
C ILE A 14 -51.22 7.56 19.61
N VAL A 15 -51.30 6.32 20.10
CA VAL A 15 -50.29 5.74 20.99
C VAL A 15 -48.95 5.58 20.26
N GLY A 16 -48.95 5.08 19.02
CA GLY A 16 -47.74 4.97 18.21
C GLY A 16 -47.09 6.32 17.93
N GLY A 17 -47.90 7.34 17.60
CA GLY A 17 -47.44 8.71 17.41
C GLY A 17 -46.83 9.31 18.69
N LEU A 18 -47.46 9.09 19.84
CA LEU A 18 -46.95 9.55 21.14
C LEU A 18 -45.62 8.86 21.51
N LEU A 19 -45.51 7.55 21.27
CA LEU A 19 -44.26 6.82 21.52
C LEU A 19 -43.12 7.32 20.62
N LEU A 20 -43.37 7.55 19.34
CA LEU A 20 -42.39 8.19 18.45
C LEU A 20 -42.08 9.62 18.90
N ALA A 21 -43.02 10.34 19.50
CA ALA A 21 -42.79 11.69 20.05
C ALA A 21 -41.83 11.69 21.24
N VAL A 22 -42.00 10.76 22.18
CA VAL A 22 -41.28 10.71 23.47
C VAL A 22 -39.99 9.90 23.41
N MET A 23 -39.92 8.87 22.58
CA MET A 23 -38.75 8.00 22.44
C MET A 23 -38.01 8.26 21.12
N PRO A 24 -36.98 9.14 21.10
CA PRO A 24 -36.18 9.39 19.89
C PRO A 24 -35.43 8.14 19.41
N SER A 25 -35.19 7.17 20.29
CA SER A 25 -34.62 5.86 19.95
C SER A 25 -35.52 4.99 19.06
N LEU A 26 -36.82 5.28 18.95
CA LEU A 26 -37.72 4.61 18.00
C LEU A 26 -37.72 5.30 16.63
N ARG A 27 -37.26 6.56 16.56
CA ARG A 27 -37.09 7.31 15.29
C ARG A 27 -35.80 6.94 14.58
N GLN A 28 -34.79 6.47 15.32
CA GLN A 28 -33.55 5.96 14.72
C GLN A 28 -33.84 4.57 14.11
N TRP A 29 -34.47 4.56 12.94
CA TRP A 29 -34.27 3.47 12.01
C TRP A 29 -32.82 3.54 11.56
N HIS A 30 -31.93 2.99 12.38
CA HIS A 30 -30.66 2.50 11.87
C HIS A 30 -31.05 1.38 10.90
N LEU A 31 -31.19 1.75 9.62
CA LEU A 31 -30.95 0.83 8.54
C LEU A 31 -29.54 0.33 8.81
N SER A 32 -29.42 -0.82 9.49
CA SER A 32 -28.19 -1.56 9.55
C SER A 32 -27.87 -1.82 8.09
N THR A 33 -27.01 -0.97 7.52
CA THR A 33 -26.31 -1.31 6.30
C THR A 33 -25.63 -2.61 6.65
N THR A 34 -26.21 -3.73 6.20
CA THR A 34 -25.48 -4.98 6.07
C THR A 34 -24.18 -4.57 5.42
N THR A 35 -23.09 -4.66 6.18
CA THR A 35 -21.74 -4.50 5.66
C THR A 35 -21.60 -5.58 4.60
N GLN A 36 -21.95 -5.22 3.37
CA GLN A 36 -21.55 -5.92 2.18
C GLN A 36 -20.04 -5.87 2.25
N TYR A 37 -19.42 -7.00 2.61
CA TYR A 37 -17.98 -7.19 2.54
C TYR A 37 -17.62 -7.10 1.06
N ASP A 38 -17.43 -5.88 0.59
CA ASP A 38 -17.00 -5.59 -0.76
C ASP A 38 -15.49 -5.76 -0.79
N SER A 39 -15.04 -6.96 -1.14
CA SER A 39 -13.61 -7.30 -1.25
C SER A 39 -12.85 -6.43 -2.27
N ALA A 40 -13.56 -5.58 -3.02
CA ALA A 40 -12.98 -4.62 -3.94
C ALA A 40 -12.37 -3.38 -3.27
N ASP A 41 -12.74 -3.07 -2.02
CA ASP A 41 -12.23 -1.91 -1.26
C ASP A 41 -11.14 -2.26 -0.23
N GLU A 42 -10.78 -3.55 -0.08
CA GLU A 42 -9.57 -3.91 0.67
C GLU A 42 -8.33 -3.56 -0.15
N SER A 43 -7.66 -2.47 0.22
CA SER A 43 -6.31 -2.18 -0.28
C SER A 43 -5.42 -3.39 0.01
N PRO A 44 -4.80 -4.00 -1.01
CA PRO A 44 -3.91 -5.13 -0.80
C PRO A 44 -2.83 -4.80 0.23
N ALA A 45 -2.47 -5.77 1.07
CA ALA A 45 -1.29 -5.65 1.92
C ALA A 45 -0.08 -5.26 1.06
N SER A 46 0.57 -4.13 1.38
CA SER A 46 1.55 -3.49 0.50
C SER A 46 2.80 -3.05 1.27
N TYR A 47 3.96 -3.38 0.69
CA TYR A 47 5.28 -2.94 1.18
C TYR A 47 5.79 -1.69 0.46
N ASN A 48 4.94 -1.02 -0.33
CA ASN A 48 5.31 0.15 -1.12
C ASN A 48 5.97 1.26 -0.28
N SER A 49 5.54 1.46 0.97
CA SER A 49 6.13 2.45 1.87
C SER A 49 7.60 2.17 2.19
N ALA A 50 7.97 0.90 2.41
CA ALA A 50 9.35 0.49 2.64
C ALA A 50 10.18 0.63 1.37
N VAL A 51 9.64 0.19 0.23
CA VAL A 51 10.31 0.30 -1.08
C VAL A 51 10.59 1.75 -1.44
N ARG A 52 9.60 2.65 -1.31
CA ARG A 52 9.77 4.08 -1.60
C ARG A 52 10.84 4.74 -0.75
N ARG A 53 11.06 4.25 0.48
CA ARG A 53 12.09 4.78 1.38
C ARG A 53 13.48 4.20 1.08
N ALA A 54 13.57 2.91 0.77
CA ALA A 54 14.84 2.20 0.65
C ALA A 54 15.37 2.15 -0.79
N ALA A 55 14.51 2.02 -1.80
CA ALA A 55 14.91 1.82 -3.20
C ALA A 55 15.87 2.88 -3.74
N PRO A 56 15.74 4.19 -3.42
CA PRO A 56 16.68 5.20 -3.93
C PRO A 56 18.14 5.00 -3.47
N ALA A 57 18.36 4.26 -2.38
CA ALA A 57 19.71 3.95 -1.88
C ALA A 57 20.31 2.69 -2.51
N VAL A 58 19.52 1.88 -3.22
CA VAL A 58 20.00 0.65 -3.86
C VAL A 58 20.44 0.97 -5.28
N VAL A 59 21.66 0.57 -5.65
CA VAL A 59 22.27 0.86 -6.94
C VAL A 59 22.63 -0.41 -7.69
N ASN A 60 22.72 -0.31 -9.02
CA ASN A 60 23.31 -1.35 -9.84
C ASN A 60 24.83 -1.14 -9.92
N VAL A 61 25.59 -2.23 -9.79
CA VAL A 61 27.05 -2.23 -9.85
C VAL A 61 27.47 -3.12 -11.00
N TYR A 62 28.22 -2.55 -11.94
CA TYR A 62 28.78 -3.26 -13.08
C TYR A 62 30.29 -3.29 -12.98
N ASN A 63 30.86 -4.46 -13.22
CA ASN A 63 32.28 -4.71 -13.28
C ASN A 63 32.65 -4.97 -14.74
N ARG A 64 33.60 -4.19 -15.24
CA ARG A 64 34.16 -4.29 -16.58
C ARG A 64 35.66 -4.58 -16.47
N ALA A 65 36.04 -5.79 -16.87
CA ALA A 65 37.43 -6.19 -17.06
C ALA A 65 37.80 -6.05 -18.55
N LEU A 66 38.84 -5.27 -18.85
CA LEU A 66 39.40 -4.99 -20.17
C LEU A 66 40.56 -5.95 -20.46
N ASN A 67 40.31 -7.27 -20.45
CA ASN A 67 41.32 -8.23 -20.89
C ASN A 67 41.38 -8.29 -22.42
N GLY A 68 42.57 -8.04 -22.99
CA GLY A 68 42.85 -7.88 -24.43
C GLY A 68 42.65 -9.10 -25.33
N THR A 69 42.00 -10.16 -24.85
CA THR A 69 41.67 -11.37 -25.63
C THR A 69 40.24 -11.79 -25.34
N SER A 70 39.30 -11.18 -26.07
CA SER A 70 37.98 -11.69 -26.45
C SER A 70 36.98 -12.22 -25.40
N HIS A 71 37.23 -12.11 -24.10
CA HIS A 71 36.24 -12.40 -23.06
C HIS A 71 36.00 -11.16 -22.19
N ASN A 72 35.06 -10.33 -22.63
CA ASN A 72 34.49 -9.26 -21.80
C ASN A 72 33.67 -9.89 -20.67
N GLN A 73 34.34 -10.28 -19.58
CA GLN A 73 33.66 -10.83 -18.41
C GLN A 73 33.02 -9.69 -17.63
N LEU A 74 31.73 -9.47 -17.91
CA LEU A 74 30.91 -8.52 -17.18
C LEU A 74 30.33 -9.22 -15.96
N THR A 75 30.77 -8.82 -14.77
CA THR A 75 30.10 -9.20 -13.52
C THR A 75 29.13 -8.09 -13.13
N LEU A 76 27.94 -8.46 -12.67
CA LEU A 76 26.90 -7.54 -12.27
C LEU A 76 26.42 -7.86 -10.85
N GLY A 77 26.01 -6.82 -10.14
CA GLY A 77 25.48 -6.94 -8.79
C GLY A 77 24.77 -5.69 -8.34
N SER A 78 24.50 -5.62 -7.04
CA SER A 78 23.89 -4.46 -6.41
C SER A 78 24.80 -3.89 -5.33
N GLY A 79 24.57 -2.62 -5.01
CA GLY A 79 25.19 -1.94 -3.89
C GLY A 79 24.16 -1.14 -3.10
N VAL A 80 24.52 -0.73 -1.90
CA VAL A 80 23.71 0.13 -1.05
C VAL A 80 24.52 1.37 -0.69
N ILE A 81 23.98 2.56 -0.98
CA ILE A 81 24.53 3.84 -0.57
C ILE A 81 24.38 3.98 0.95
N MET A 82 25.51 4.02 1.65
CA MET A 82 25.56 4.03 3.11
C MET A 82 25.48 5.44 3.68
N ASP A 83 26.00 6.44 2.97
CA ASP A 83 25.96 7.83 3.40
C ASP A 83 25.96 8.83 2.23
N GLN A 84 25.73 10.11 2.55
CA GLN A 84 25.61 11.20 1.58
C GLN A 84 26.93 11.57 0.88
N ARG A 85 28.07 11.07 1.37
CA ARG A 85 29.38 11.27 0.72
C ARG A 85 29.55 10.32 -0.47
N GLY A 86 28.66 9.34 -0.64
CA GLY A 86 28.67 8.40 -1.75
C GLY A 86 29.41 7.08 -1.45
N TYR A 87 29.62 6.73 -0.18
CA TYR A 87 30.14 5.40 0.16
C TYR A 87 29.09 4.33 -0.13
N ILE A 88 29.47 3.31 -0.89
CA ILE A 88 28.59 2.22 -1.33
C ILE A 88 29.13 0.90 -0.81
N LEU A 89 28.27 0.11 -0.17
CA LEU A 89 28.58 -1.25 0.23
C LEU A 89 28.11 -2.22 -0.87
N THR A 90 29.00 -3.11 -1.30
CA THR A 90 28.70 -4.20 -2.23
C THR A 90 29.51 -5.44 -1.86
N ASN A 91 29.21 -6.57 -2.50
CA ASN A 91 29.94 -7.80 -2.28
C ASN A 91 31.30 -7.76 -2.98
N LYS A 92 32.35 -8.28 -2.32
CA LYS A 92 33.71 -8.36 -2.88
C LYS A 92 33.76 -9.09 -4.21
N HIS A 93 33.01 -10.19 -4.37
CA HIS A 93 33.02 -10.96 -5.62
C HIS A 93 32.44 -10.19 -6.81
N VAL A 94 31.61 -9.17 -6.59
CA VAL A 94 31.03 -8.35 -7.67
C VAL A 94 32.10 -7.46 -8.29
N ILE A 95 33.05 -6.99 -7.48
CA ILE A 95 34.06 -5.98 -7.86
C ILE A 95 35.48 -6.55 -8.01
N ASN A 96 35.67 -7.85 -7.78
CA ASN A 96 36.99 -8.48 -7.96
C ASN A 96 37.43 -8.38 -9.43
N ASP A 97 38.73 -8.19 -9.65
CA ASP A 97 39.38 -8.17 -10.97
C ASP A 97 38.79 -7.12 -11.94
N ALA A 98 38.13 -6.09 -11.40
CA ALA A 98 37.55 -5.00 -12.17
C ALA A 98 38.61 -3.99 -12.60
N ASP A 99 38.76 -3.77 -13.91
CA ASP A 99 39.49 -2.59 -14.42
C ASP A 99 38.63 -1.33 -14.27
N GLN A 100 37.31 -1.49 -14.34
CA GLN A 100 36.37 -0.41 -14.11
C GLN A 100 35.11 -0.90 -13.40
N ILE A 101 34.68 -0.12 -12.42
CA ILE A 101 33.40 -0.28 -11.73
C ILE A 101 32.50 0.88 -12.15
N ILE A 102 31.29 0.56 -12.56
CA ILE A 102 30.25 1.54 -12.94
C ILE A 102 29.09 1.39 -11.97
N VAL A 103 28.59 2.51 -11.47
CA VAL A 103 27.43 2.55 -10.59
C VAL A 103 26.28 3.26 -11.28
N ALA A 104 25.13 2.59 -11.40
CA ALA A 104 23.91 3.21 -11.91
C ALA A 104 22.85 3.35 -10.81
N LEU A 105 22.37 4.58 -10.61
CA LEU A 105 21.32 4.91 -9.66
C LEU A 105 19.93 4.69 -10.27
N GLN A 106 18.93 4.52 -9.41
CA GLN A 106 17.53 4.34 -9.83
C GLN A 106 16.94 5.56 -10.56
N ASP A 107 17.56 6.73 -10.43
CA ASP A 107 17.18 7.95 -11.14
C ASP A 107 17.84 8.10 -12.52
N GLY A 108 18.60 7.09 -12.96
CA GLY A 108 19.25 7.06 -14.26
C GLY A 108 20.64 7.70 -14.30
N ARG A 109 21.13 8.28 -13.21
CA ARG A 109 22.51 8.77 -13.13
C ARG A 109 23.50 7.60 -13.12
N VAL A 110 24.63 7.78 -13.78
CA VAL A 110 25.71 6.78 -13.89
C VAL A 110 27.03 7.44 -13.52
N PHE A 111 27.83 6.74 -12.72
CA PHE A 111 29.14 7.14 -12.23
C PHE A 111 30.19 6.06 -12.48
#